data_AF-A0ABF7QJH6-F1
#
_entry.id   AF-A0ABF7QJH6-F1
#
_cell.length_a   1.000
_cell.length_b   1.000
_cell.length_c   1.000
_cell.angle_alpha   90.00
_cell.angle_beta   90.00
_cell.angle_gamma   90.00
#
_symmetry.space_group_name_H-M   'P 1'
#
loop_
_entity.id
_entity.type
_entity.pdbx_description
1 polymer ?
#
loop_
_entity_poly.entity_id
_entity_poly.type
_entity_poly.pdbx_seq_one_letter_code
_entity_poly.pdbx_strand_id
1 'polypeptide(L)'
;MTIEDIIETLEKTDMPDGRIDAFITCAFLLKQLRPAEPNDFDGPHDYMPSSIKSQHGFLMARPFTHDVNHAIDLCREIRPDAVWHLARGQASDDCLYGAQLREIEEGENVLGEAESNHAALALTLAALRAHVRQQDGWKAGL
;
A
#
# COMPACT_ATOMS: atom_id res chain seq x y z
N MET A 1 -1.48 -11.30 8.68
CA MET A 1 -1.99 -9.97 8.31
C MET A 1 -2.44 -10.07 6.87
N THR A 2 -3.73 -9.91 6.62
CA THR A 2 -4.32 -9.87 5.27
C THR A 2 -4.24 -8.46 4.69
N ILE A 3 -4.68 -8.28 3.44
CA ILE A 3 -4.76 -6.95 2.82
C ILE A 3 -5.81 -6.08 3.52
N GLU A 4 -6.90 -6.68 3.97
CA GLU A 4 -7.96 -6.02 4.74
C GLU A 4 -7.44 -5.53 6.10
N ASP A 5 -6.66 -6.35 6.83
CA ASP A 5 -6.00 -5.93 8.07
C ASP A 5 -5.07 -4.72 7.85
N ILE A 6 -4.35 -4.70 6.72
CA ILE A 6 -3.47 -3.59 6.34
C ILE A 6 -4.29 -2.32 6.07
N ILE A 7 -5.38 -2.43 5.31
CA ILE A 7 -6.26 -1.29 5.02
C ILE A 7 -6.80 -0.70 6.33
N GLU A 8 -7.34 -1.53 7.22
CA GLU A 8 -7.86 -1.08 8.52
C GLU A 8 -6.78 -0.38 9.36
N THR A 9 -5.54 -0.85 9.31
CA THR A 9 -4.41 -0.24 10.03
C THR A 9 -4.03 1.13 9.45
N LEU A 10 -3.98 1.23 8.13
CA LEU A 10 -3.63 2.47 7.42
C LEU A 10 -4.72 3.54 7.56
N GLU A 11 -5.98 3.17 7.64
CA GLU A 11 -7.11 4.10 7.86
C GLU A 11 -7.05 4.81 9.22
N LYS A 12 -6.42 4.19 10.22
CA LYS A 12 -6.28 4.73 11.59
C LYS A 12 -4.95 5.45 11.81
N THR A 13 -4.16 5.58 10.76
CA THR A 13 -2.78 6.02 10.82
C THR A 13 -2.63 7.42 10.23
N ASP A 14 -1.98 8.30 10.98
CA ASP A 14 -1.72 9.68 10.56
C ASP A 14 -0.30 9.88 10.00
N MET A 15 0.54 8.83 10.00
CA MET A 15 1.95 8.88 9.62
C MET A 15 2.38 7.64 8.84
N PRO A 16 3.37 7.74 7.94
CA PRO A 16 3.90 6.57 7.23
C PRO A 16 4.36 5.44 8.16
N ASP A 17 4.13 4.19 7.75
CA ASP A 17 4.37 2.99 8.55
C ASP A 17 5.26 1.99 7.77
N GLY A 18 6.54 1.95 8.15
CA GLY A 18 7.52 1.05 7.57
C GLY A 18 7.23 -0.44 7.78
N ARG A 19 6.50 -0.81 8.84
CA ARG A 19 6.08 -2.19 9.06
C ARG A 19 5.04 -2.61 8.03
N ILE A 20 4.07 -1.73 7.78
CA ILE A 20 3.05 -1.94 6.76
C ILE A 20 3.70 -1.99 5.37
N ASP A 21 4.67 -1.12 5.08
CA ASP A 21 5.44 -1.16 3.84
C ASP A 21 6.10 -2.52 3.59
N ALA A 22 6.64 -3.16 4.64
CA ALA A 22 7.21 -4.50 4.53
C ALA A 22 6.15 -5.56 4.19
N PHE A 23 4.98 -5.49 4.82
CA PHE A 23 3.86 -6.38 4.49
C PHE A 23 3.39 -6.21 3.05
N ILE A 24 3.19 -4.97 2.59
CA ILE A 24 2.78 -4.67 1.22
C ILE A 24 3.85 -5.16 0.23
N THR A 25 5.14 -4.89 0.50
CA THR A 25 6.24 -5.34 -0.36
C THR A 25 6.24 -6.86 -0.50
N CYS A 26 6.06 -7.61 0.59
CA CYS A 26 6.00 -9.07 0.53
C CYS A 26 4.73 -9.55 -0.19
N ALA A 27 3.59 -8.89 0.00
CA ALA A 27 2.34 -9.30 -0.63
C ALA A 27 2.34 -9.13 -2.16
N PHE A 28 2.94 -8.07 -2.68
CA PHE A 28 2.87 -7.73 -4.11
C PHE A 28 4.17 -7.99 -4.88
N LEU A 29 5.33 -7.68 -4.32
CA LEU A 29 6.62 -7.72 -5.03
C LEU A 29 7.47 -8.95 -4.69
N LEU A 30 7.52 -9.34 -3.42
CA LEU A 30 8.42 -10.36 -2.89
C LEU A 30 7.63 -11.49 -2.20
N LYS A 31 6.71 -12.12 -2.95
CA LYS A 31 5.70 -13.09 -2.48
C LYS A 31 6.25 -14.33 -1.77
N GLN A 32 7.51 -14.65 -2.02
CA GLN A 32 8.23 -15.77 -1.42
C GLN A 32 8.92 -15.41 -0.10
N LEU A 33 8.96 -14.12 0.26
CA LEU A 33 9.58 -13.61 1.47
C LEU A 33 8.52 -13.18 2.48
N ARG A 34 8.97 -12.89 3.70
CA ARG A 34 8.13 -12.32 4.75
C ARG A 34 8.78 -11.09 5.37
N PRO A 35 7.98 -10.19 5.96
CA PRO A 35 8.53 -9.17 6.84
C PRO A 35 9.38 -9.81 7.94
N ALA A 36 10.47 -9.14 8.31
CA ALA A 36 11.31 -9.59 9.40
C ALA A 36 10.61 -9.36 10.74
N GLU A 37 10.92 -10.19 11.73
CA GLU A 37 10.49 -10.05 13.12
C GLU A 37 11.68 -9.56 13.97
N PRO A 38 11.45 -8.94 15.15
CA PRO A 38 12.52 -8.53 16.04
C PRO A 38 13.53 -9.65 16.34
N ASN A 39 13.03 -10.88 16.52
CA ASN A 39 13.83 -12.05 16.86
C ASN A 39 14.62 -12.63 15.67
N ASP A 40 14.51 -12.08 14.45
CA ASP A 40 15.31 -12.53 13.32
C ASP A 40 16.74 -11.98 13.33
N PHE A 41 17.00 -10.95 14.15
CA PHE A 41 18.25 -10.21 14.21
C PHE A 41 19.12 -10.73 15.37
N ASP A 42 20.06 -11.62 15.05
CA ASP A 42 20.99 -12.21 16.03
C ASP A 42 22.34 -11.46 16.09
N GLY A 43 22.48 -10.33 15.38
CA GLY A 43 23.72 -9.58 15.20
C GLY A 43 23.71 -8.19 15.86
N PRO A 44 24.77 -7.39 15.68
CA PRO A 44 24.90 -6.06 16.30
C PRO A 44 23.99 -4.99 15.67
N HIS A 45 23.12 -5.37 14.73
CA HIS A 45 22.24 -4.45 14.01
C HIS A 45 20.85 -4.47 14.62
N ASP A 46 20.29 -3.28 14.83
CA ASP A 46 18.95 -3.12 15.37
C ASP A 46 17.88 -3.53 14.35
N TYR A 47 16.78 -4.08 14.86
CA TYR A 47 15.58 -4.36 14.10
C TYR A 47 15.02 -3.06 13.50
N MET A 48 14.82 -3.05 12.17
CA MET A 48 14.08 -1.98 11.50
C MET A 48 12.71 -2.50 11.04
N PRO A 49 11.59 -1.81 11.34
CA PRO A 49 10.24 -2.27 10.97
C PRO A 49 10.03 -2.55 9.47
N SER A 50 10.76 -1.84 8.61
CA SER A 50 10.74 -2.00 7.15
C SER A 50 11.62 -3.14 6.62
N SER A 51 12.16 -3.98 7.50
CA SER A 51 13.02 -5.09 7.09
C SER A 51 12.21 -6.28 6.59
N ILE A 52 12.73 -6.95 5.56
CA ILE A 52 12.18 -8.17 4.95
C ILE A 52 13.22 -9.27 5.11
N LYS A 53 12.79 -10.42 5.65
CA LYS A 53 13.67 -11.57 5.87
C LYS A 53 13.92 -12.31 4.56
N SER A 54 15.20 -12.54 4.27
CA SER A 54 15.69 -13.38 3.17
C SER A 54 16.61 -14.48 3.70
N GLN A 55 16.89 -15.49 2.88
CA GLN A 55 17.84 -16.56 3.21
C GLN A 55 19.27 -16.03 3.44
N HIS A 56 19.63 -14.93 2.77
CA HIS A 56 20.98 -14.36 2.79
C HIS A 56 21.11 -13.09 3.64
N GLY A 57 20.08 -12.74 4.41
CA GLY A 57 20.08 -11.54 5.24
C GLY A 57 18.75 -10.80 5.20
N PHE A 58 18.81 -9.48 5.10
CA PHE A 58 17.65 -8.60 5.14
C PHE A 58 17.60 -7.68 3.93
N LEU A 59 16.40 -7.48 3.40
CA LEU A 59 16.09 -6.49 2.38
C LEU A 59 15.27 -5.37 3.02
N MET A 60 15.24 -4.22 2.36
CA MET A 60 14.41 -3.09 2.79
C MET A 60 13.14 -3.03 1.95
N ALA A 61 12.02 -2.81 2.63
CA ALA A 61 10.72 -2.57 2.02
C ALA A 61 10.73 -1.31 1.14
N ARG A 62 9.86 -1.30 0.14
CA ARG A 62 9.57 -0.09 -0.62
C ARG A 62 8.71 0.86 0.24
N PRO A 63 9.03 2.15 0.32
CA PRO A 63 8.36 3.09 1.23
C PRO A 63 7.01 3.58 0.66
N PHE A 64 6.04 2.68 0.46
CA PHE A 64 4.73 3.00 -0.15
C PHE A 64 3.93 4.03 0.65
N THR A 65 3.98 3.94 1.97
CA THR A 65 3.25 4.84 2.85
C THR A 65 3.89 6.23 2.96
N HIS A 66 5.16 6.37 2.59
CA HIS A 66 5.96 7.59 2.75
C HIS A 66 6.28 8.30 1.42
N ASP A 67 6.52 7.57 0.34
CA ASP A 67 6.99 8.12 -0.93
C ASP A 67 5.92 7.97 -2.02
N VAL A 68 5.51 9.10 -2.60
CA VAL A 68 4.44 9.15 -3.60
C VAL A 68 4.80 8.37 -4.87
N ASN A 69 6.08 8.36 -5.30
CA ASN A 69 6.47 7.62 -6.50
C ASN A 69 6.36 6.12 -6.27
N HIS A 70 6.77 5.64 -5.09
CA HIS A 70 6.59 4.25 -4.72
C HIS A 70 5.11 3.87 -4.61
N ALA A 71 4.26 4.74 -4.05
CA ALA A 71 2.82 4.51 -4.03
C ALA A 71 2.20 4.43 -5.45
N ILE A 72 2.68 5.26 -6.37
CA ILE A 72 2.28 5.19 -7.80
C ILE A 72 2.74 3.86 -8.42
N ASP A 73 3.97 3.43 -8.14
CA ASP A 73 4.47 2.15 -8.64
C ASP A 73 3.65 0.97 -8.08
N LEU A 74 3.17 1.06 -6.83
CA LEU A 74 2.22 0.09 -6.28
C LEU A 74 0.88 0.10 -7.02
N CYS A 75 0.34 1.27 -7.37
CA CYS A 75 -0.89 1.35 -8.16
C CYS A 75 -0.75 0.60 -9.49
N ARG A 76 0.40 0.77 -10.16
CA ARG A 76 0.72 0.09 -11.43
C ARG A 76 0.90 -1.42 -11.27
N GLU A 77 1.51 -1.85 -10.16
CA GLU A 77 1.70 -3.26 -9.86
C GLU A 77 0.35 -3.97 -9.61
N ILE A 78 -0.56 -3.32 -8.88
CA ILE A 78 -1.86 -3.91 -8.52
C ILE A 78 -2.84 -3.85 -9.69
N ARG A 79 -2.96 -2.69 -10.36
CA ARG A 79 -3.88 -2.45 -11.47
C ARG A 79 -3.14 -1.77 -12.63
N PRO A 80 -2.40 -2.54 -13.46
CA PRO A 80 -1.70 -2.00 -14.62
C PRO A 80 -2.65 -1.45 -15.71
N ASP A 81 -3.93 -1.84 -15.63
CA ASP A 81 -5.03 -1.45 -16.50
C ASP A 81 -5.85 -0.26 -15.96
N ALA A 82 -5.37 0.42 -14.92
CA ALA A 82 -6.05 1.55 -14.29
C ALA A 82 -5.26 2.86 -14.43
N VAL A 83 -5.99 3.97 -14.42
CA VAL A 83 -5.45 5.32 -14.22
C VAL A 83 -5.61 5.69 -12.74
N TRP A 84 -4.59 6.33 -12.17
CA TRP A 84 -4.68 6.90 -10.84
C TRP A 84 -4.88 8.42 -10.90
N HIS A 85 -5.66 8.94 -9.96
CA HIS A 85 -5.88 10.36 -9.75
C HIS A 85 -5.52 10.69 -8.31
N LEU A 86 -4.77 11.77 -8.11
CA LEU A 86 -4.47 12.32 -6.80
C LEU A 86 -4.86 13.80 -6.79
N ALA A 87 -5.76 14.16 -5.89
CA ALA A 87 -6.16 15.52 -5.65
C ALA A 87 -5.72 15.95 -4.25
N ARG A 88 -5.19 17.17 -4.15
CA ARG A 88 -4.96 17.83 -2.87
C ARG A 88 -6.08 18.80 -2.62
N GLY A 89 -6.80 18.60 -1.53
CA GLY A 89 -7.72 19.55 -0.96
C GLY A 89 -7.15 20.21 0.29
N GLN A 90 -7.96 21.07 0.89
CA GLN A 90 -7.68 21.67 2.18
C GLN A 90 -8.93 21.48 3.04
N ALA A 91 -8.77 20.82 4.18
CA ALA A 91 -9.81 20.66 5.19
C ALA A 91 -9.31 21.36 6.45
N SER A 92 -9.76 22.60 6.69
CA SER A 92 -9.22 23.46 7.75
C SER A 92 -7.73 23.79 7.54
N ASP A 93 -6.91 23.75 8.60
CA ASP A 93 -5.45 23.95 8.58
C ASP A 93 -4.67 22.73 8.09
N ASP A 94 -5.33 21.58 7.91
CA ASP A 94 -4.69 20.33 7.49
C ASP A 94 -4.82 20.07 5.98
N CYS A 95 -3.76 19.48 5.42
CA CYS A 95 -3.80 19.00 4.05
C CYS A 95 -4.62 17.71 3.99
N LEU A 96 -5.57 17.66 3.05
CA LEU A 96 -6.33 16.45 2.76
C LEU A 96 -6.00 16.00 1.34
N TYR A 97 -5.65 14.74 1.16
CA TYR A 97 -5.41 14.13 -0.14
C TYR A 97 -6.49 13.10 -0.43
N GLY A 98 -7.14 13.23 -1.58
CA GLY A 98 -8.04 12.22 -2.13
C GLY A 98 -7.36 11.49 -3.28
N ALA A 99 -7.40 10.17 -3.28
CA ALA A 99 -6.86 9.33 -4.33
C ALA A 99 -7.93 8.40 -4.90
N GLN A 100 -7.90 8.19 -6.22
CA GLN A 100 -8.76 7.23 -6.91
C GLN A 100 -7.95 6.41 -7.92
N LEU A 101 -8.26 5.11 -8.03
CA LEU A 101 -7.91 4.27 -9.17
C LEU A 101 -9.18 4.06 -10.01
N ARG A 102 -9.07 4.27 -11.31
CA ARG A 102 -10.17 4.23 -12.28
C ARG A 102 -9.83 3.36 -13.48
N GLU A 103 -10.82 2.74 -14.09
CA GLU A 103 -10.63 1.98 -15.34
C GLU A 103 -10.17 2.94 -16.48
N ILE A 104 -9.35 2.42 -17.41
CA ILE A 104 -8.88 3.18 -18.58
C ILE A 104 -9.97 3.28 -19.66
N GLU A 105 -10.77 2.23 -19.83
CA GLU A 105 -11.86 2.20 -20.83
C GLU A 105 -13.09 2.98 -20.35
N GLU A 106 -14.02 3.29 -21.26
CA GLU A 106 -15.15 4.26 -21.14
C GLU A 106 -16.10 4.10 -19.93
N GLY A 107 -15.85 3.16 -19.02
CA GLY A 107 -16.48 3.12 -17.70
C GLY A 107 -15.73 4.03 -16.72
N GLU A 108 -16.35 5.12 -16.27
CA GLU A 108 -15.85 5.97 -15.16
C GLU A 108 -15.84 5.25 -13.80
N ASN A 109 -15.66 3.93 -13.77
CA ASN A 109 -15.76 3.11 -12.58
C ASN A 109 -14.56 3.37 -11.66
N VAL A 110 -14.87 3.71 -10.42
CA VAL A 110 -13.88 3.86 -9.35
C VAL A 110 -13.58 2.46 -8.79
N LEU A 111 -12.40 1.96 -9.13
CA LEU A 111 -11.89 0.66 -8.70
C LEU A 111 -11.50 0.69 -7.22
N GLY A 112 -10.92 1.80 -6.77
CA GLY A 112 -10.58 2.03 -5.38
C GLY A 112 -10.39 3.51 -5.12
N GLU A 113 -10.71 3.95 -3.92
CA GLU A 113 -10.54 5.34 -3.52
C GLU A 113 -10.23 5.42 -2.04
N ALA A 114 -9.53 6.47 -1.63
CA ALA A 114 -9.21 6.74 -0.24
C ALA A 114 -8.87 8.21 -0.02
N GLU A 115 -8.98 8.63 1.23
CA GLU A 115 -8.56 9.94 1.71
C GLU A 115 -7.53 9.77 2.83
N SER A 116 -6.56 10.68 2.89
CA SER A 116 -5.57 10.72 3.98
C SER A 116 -4.95 12.11 4.09
N ASN A 117 -4.40 12.43 5.25
CA ASN A 117 -3.55 13.62 5.44
C ASN A 117 -2.20 13.52 4.70
N HIS A 118 -1.85 12.35 4.15
CA HIS A 118 -0.61 12.10 3.43
C HIS A 118 -0.86 11.54 2.02
N ALA A 119 -0.25 12.15 1.00
CA ALA A 119 -0.47 11.79 -0.39
C ALA A 119 -0.16 10.32 -0.72
N ALA A 120 0.97 9.81 -0.22
CA ALA A 120 1.39 8.43 -0.46
C ALA A 120 0.49 7.41 0.25
N LEU A 121 -0.05 7.78 1.43
CA LEU A 121 -1.02 6.94 2.16
C LEU A 121 -2.34 6.86 1.39
N ALA A 122 -2.86 7.99 0.89
CA ALA A 122 -4.08 8.01 0.09
C ALA A 122 -3.96 7.11 -1.15
N LEU A 123 -2.87 7.22 -1.91
CA LEU A 123 -2.62 6.37 -3.08
C LEU A 123 -2.48 4.89 -2.71
N THR A 124 -1.72 4.59 -1.67
CA THR A 124 -1.53 3.21 -1.20
C THR A 124 -2.86 2.58 -0.79
N LEU A 125 -3.67 3.28 0.01
CA LEU A 125 -5.01 2.82 0.41
C LEU A 125 -5.94 2.61 -0.79
N ALA A 126 -5.97 3.54 -1.74
CA ALA A 126 -6.79 3.40 -2.95
C ALA A 126 -6.37 2.16 -3.77
N ALA A 127 -5.07 1.90 -3.90
CA ALA A 127 -4.55 0.73 -4.59
C ALA A 127 -4.92 -0.59 -3.89
N LEU A 128 -4.77 -0.67 -2.56
CA LEU A 128 -5.14 -1.85 -1.79
C LEU A 128 -6.65 -2.11 -1.82
N ARG A 129 -7.49 -1.07 -1.72
CA ARG A 129 -8.94 -1.21 -1.85
C ARG A 129 -9.36 -1.69 -3.24
N ALA A 130 -8.68 -1.21 -4.29
CA ALA A 130 -8.89 -1.72 -5.65
C ALA A 130 -8.55 -3.21 -5.78
N HIS A 131 -7.49 -3.67 -5.10
CA HIS A 131 -7.12 -5.08 -5.05
C HIS A 131 -8.20 -5.96 -4.42
N VAL A 132 -8.72 -5.56 -3.26
CA VAL A 132 -9.75 -6.33 -2.54
C VAL A 132 -11.03 -6.42 -3.37
N ARG A 133 -11.50 -5.30 -3.94
CA ARG A 133 -12.70 -5.30 -4.80
C ARG A 133 -12.56 -6.19 -6.04
N GLN A 134 -11.36 -6.27 -6.63
CA GLN A 134 -11.08 -7.20 -7.74
C GLN A 134 -11.23 -8.67 -7.31
N GLN A 135 -10.73 -9.04 -6.13
CA GLN A 135 -10.89 -10.40 -5.62
C GLN A 135 -12.36 -10.76 -5.36
N ASP A 136 -13.15 -9.81 -4.86
CA ASP A 136 -14.58 -10.03 -4.60
C ASP A 136 -15.39 -10.12 -5.90
N GLY A 137 -15.08 -9.29 -6.90
CA GLY A 137 -15.68 -9.40 -8.24
C GLY A 137 -15.39 -10.74 -8.91
N TRP A 138 -14.18 -11.27 -8.75
CA TRP A 138 -13.83 -12.63 -9.21
C TRP A 138 -14.64 -13.72 -8.50
N LYS A 139 -14.80 -13.62 -7.18
CA LYS A 139 -15.58 -14.58 -6.39
C LYS A 139 -17.07 -14.55 -6.69
N ALA A 140 -17.64 -13.39 -7.01
CA ALA A 140 -19.05 -13.24 -7.34
C ALA A 140 -19.40 -13.72 -8.77
N GLY A 141 -18.41 -13.91 -9.63
CA GLY A 141 -18.55 -14.41 -11.00
C GLY A 141 -18.36 -15.93 -11.16
N LEU A 142 -18.15 -16.66 -10.06
CA LEU A 142 -18.04 -18.13 -9.97
C LEU A 142 -19.27 -18.72 -9.28
#